data_AF-A0A1D9Q478-F1
#
_entry.id   AF-A0A1D9Q478-F1
#
_cell.length_a   1.000
_cell.length_b   1.000
_cell.length_c   1.000
_cell.angle_alpha   90.00
_cell.angle_beta   90.00
_cell.angle_gamma   90.00
#
_symmetry.space_group_name_H-M   'P 1'
#
loop_
_entity.id
_entity.type
_entity.pdbx_description
1 polymer ?
#
loop_
_entity_poly.entity_id
_entity_poly.type
_entity_poly.pdbx_seq_one_letter_code
_entity_poly.pdbx_strand_id
1 'polypeptide(L)'
;MSDSKRPLIKGPPCPPRSNPLTLSYSQPARPRNEVSVCARGDSIKVVEFNGFATPQPFLNPSIMQKKAQLEREWKVNQERIRRQQPETSQAGASFPS
;
A
#
# COMPACT_ATOMS: atom_id res chain seq x y z
N MET A 1 -23.73 35.40 -24.65
CA MET A 1 -22.80 34.77 -23.70
C MET A 1 -22.31 33.50 -24.37
N SER A 2 -21.05 33.49 -24.77
CA SER A 2 -20.45 32.54 -25.72
C SER A 2 -20.54 31.08 -25.29
N ASP A 3 -21.19 30.27 -26.11
CA ASP A 3 -21.18 28.81 -26.08
C ASP A 3 -19.74 28.28 -26.22
N SER A 4 -19.12 27.93 -25.09
CA SER A 4 -17.76 27.36 -25.04
C SER A 4 -17.73 25.84 -24.88
N LYS A 5 -18.83 25.14 -25.19
CA LYS A 5 -18.92 23.68 -25.03
C LYS A 5 -18.68 22.98 -26.36
N ARG A 6 -17.79 21.98 -26.35
CA ARG A 6 -17.53 21.13 -27.53
C ARG A 6 -18.84 20.39 -27.91
N PRO A 7 -19.23 20.36 -29.20
CA PRO A 7 -20.43 19.65 -29.61
C PRO A 7 -20.28 18.15 -29.32
N LEU A 8 -21.36 17.52 -28.84
CA LEU A 8 -21.39 16.09 -28.54
C LEU A 8 -21.27 15.29 -29.85
N ILE A 9 -20.27 14.40 -29.91
CA ILE A 9 -20.10 13.49 -31.04
C ILE A 9 -21.26 12.48 -31.01
N LYS A 10 -22.12 12.50 -32.03
CA LYS A 10 -23.22 11.55 -32.20
C LYS A 10 -22.71 10.33 -32.98
N GLY A 11 -23.04 9.14 -32.50
CA GLY A 11 -22.71 7.87 -33.16
C GLY A 11 -22.22 6.81 -32.17
N PRO A 12 -22.05 5.56 -32.62
CA PRO A 12 -21.41 4.52 -31.81
C PRO A 12 -20.01 4.95 -31.36
N PRO A 13 -19.55 4.53 -30.17
CA PRO A 13 -18.19 4.81 -29.73
C PRO A 13 -17.16 4.34 -30.76
N CYS A 14 -16.34 5.25 -31.26
CA CYS A 14 -15.23 4.91 -32.14
C CYS A 14 -14.01 4.51 -31.32
N PRO A 15 -13.22 3.51 -31.76
CA PRO A 15 -11.94 3.24 -31.15
C PRO A 15 -11.00 4.44 -31.35
N PRO A 16 -10.06 4.66 -30.42
CA PRO A 16 -9.04 5.69 -30.57
C PRO A 16 -8.23 5.48 -31.85
N ARG A 17 -7.92 6.57 -32.57
CA ARG A 17 -7.07 6.50 -33.76
C ARG A 17 -5.62 6.24 -33.33
N SER A 18 -4.94 5.31 -34.00
CA SER A 18 -3.51 5.10 -33.77
C SER A 18 -2.73 6.35 -34.17
N ASN A 19 -1.88 6.84 -33.27
CA ASN A 19 -0.97 7.93 -33.56
C ASN A 19 0.46 7.37 -33.58
N PRO A 20 1.12 7.32 -34.75
CA PRO A 20 2.46 6.75 -34.89
C PRO A 20 3.54 7.59 -34.19
N LEU A 21 3.22 8.84 -33.82
CA LEU A 21 4.12 9.75 -33.11
C LEU A 21 3.82 9.80 -31.60
N THR A 22 2.79 9.10 -31.12
CA THR A 22 2.53 9.01 -29.68
C THR A 22 3.61 8.14 -29.04
N LEU A 23 4.35 8.71 -28.08
CA LEU A 23 5.20 7.97 -27.16
C LEU A 23 4.35 6.96 -26.39
N SER A 24 4.37 5.70 -26.85
CA SER A 24 3.76 4.60 -26.11
C SER A 24 4.67 4.21 -24.96
N TYR A 25 4.09 4.02 -23.77
CA TYR A 25 4.77 3.34 -22.66
C TYR A 25 4.97 1.84 -22.94
N SER A 26 4.26 1.28 -23.92
CA SER A 26 4.46 -0.11 -24.31
C SER A 26 5.74 -0.25 -25.15
N GLN A 27 6.63 -1.09 -24.65
CA GLN A 27 7.79 -1.53 -25.40
C GLN A 27 7.32 -2.60 -26.41
N PRO A 28 7.64 -2.48 -27.71
CA PRO A 28 7.36 -3.55 -28.66
C PRO A 28 8.12 -4.82 -28.25
N ALA A 29 7.50 -5.98 -28.49
CA ALA A 29 8.11 -7.27 -28.18
C ALA A 29 9.45 -7.39 -28.92
N ARG A 30 10.55 -7.47 -28.16
CA ARG A 30 11.89 -7.66 -28.72
C ARG A 30 12.12 -9.14 -29.01
N PRO A 31 12.75 -9.49 -30.15
CA PRO A 31 13.18 -10.86 -30.39
C PRO A 31 14.21 -11.27 -29.34
N ARG A 32 14.26 -12.57 -29.02
CA ARG A 32 15.00 -13.15 -27.88
C ARG A 32 16.51 -12.83 -27.85
N ASN A 33 17.06 -12.31 -28.95
CA ASN A 33 18.50 -12.06 -29.13
C ASN A 33 18.85 -10.56 -29.31
N GLU A 34 17.89 -9.63 -29.20
CA GLU A 34 18.16 -8.21 -29.41
C GLU A 34 18.34 -7.46 -28.08
N VAL A 35 19.57 -7.49 -27.57
CA VAL A 35 20.06 -6.55 -26.56
C VAL A 35 20.89 -5.49 -27.27
N SER A 36 20.24 -4.51 -27.90
CA SER A 36 20.92 -3.34 -28.45
C SER A 36 21.10 -2.29 -27.33
N VAL A 37 22.29 -2.25 -26.75
CA VAL A 37 22.73 -1.12 -25.92
C VAL A 37 23.16 -0.02 -26.87
N CYS A 38 22.24 0.86 -27.26
CA CYS A 38 22.58 2.06 -28.03
C CYS A 38 23.18 3.11 -27.06
N ALA A 39 24.41 2.86 -26.59
CA ALA A 39 25.18 3.84 -25.83
C ALA A 39 25.80 4.83 -26.81
N ARG A 40 25.02 5.85 -27.22
CA ARG A 40 25.64 7.07 -27.74
C ARG A 40 26.21 7.84 -26.56
N GLY A 41 27.52 7.74 -26.37
CA GLY A 41 28.34 8.76 -25.70
C GLY A 41 28.45 8.69 -24.18
N ASP A 42 27.37 8.42 -23.45
CA ASP A 42 27.42 8.46 -21.99
C ASP A 42 27.06 7.10 -21.39
N SER A 43 27.94 6.59 -20.53
CA SER A 43 27.68 5.40 -19.72
C SER A 43 26.45 5.64 -18.86
N ILE A 44 25.32 5.05 -19.24
CA ILE A 44 24.10 5.07 -18.43
C ILE A 44 24.40 4.29 -17.15
N LYS A 45 24.50 5.01 -16.01
CA LYS A 45 24.64 4.39 -14.69
C LYS A 45 23.34 3.68 -14.35
N VAL A 46 23.28 2.38 -14.65
CA VAL A 46 22.21 1.51 -14.18
C VAL A 46 22.44 1.27 -12.70
N VAL A 47 21.58 1.82 -11.84
CA VAL A 47 21.55 1.48 -10.42
C VAL A 47 20.71 0.23 -10.29
N GLU A 48 21.34 -0.88 -9.91
CA GLU A 48 20.62 -2.10 -9.59
C GLU A 48 19.75 -1.86 -8.34
N PHE A 49 18.43 -1.90 -8.52
CA PHE A 49 17.49 -1.75 -7.41
C PHE A 49 17.31 -3.10 -6.71
N ASN A 50 17.89 -3.24 -5.52
CA ASN A 50 17.66 -4.41 -4.67
C ASN A 50 16.43 -4.19 -3.77
N GLY A 51 15.27 -4.70 -4.20
CA GLY A 51 14.03 -4.62 -3.42
C GLY A 51 14.01 -5.37 -2.09
N PHE A 52 15.01 -6.24 -1.83
CA PHE A 52 15.19 -6.90 -0.53
C PHE A 52 15.93 -6.03 0.48
N ALA A 53 16.64 -4.99 0.03
CA ALA A 53 17.30 -4.05 0.93
C ALA A 53 16.27 -3.17 1.69
N THR A 54 15.08 -3.01 1.11
CA THR A 54 13.97 -2.32 1.76
C THR A 54 13.27 -3.28 2.73
N PRO A 55 13.08 -2.92 4.01
CA PRO A 55 12.28 -3.73 4.92
C PRO A 55 10.89 -3.98 4.34
N GLN A 56 10.49 -5.24 4.26
CA GLN A 56 9.18 -5.65 3.75
C GLN A 56 8.31 -6.14 4.91
N PRO A 57 7.77 -5.23 5.74
CA PRO A 57 7.09 -5.61 6.98
C PRO A 57 5.87 -6.52 6.76
N PHE A 58 5.23 -6.43 5.59
CA PHE A 58 4.02 -7.20 5.24
C PHE A 58 4.26 -8.47 4.45
N LEU A 59 5.50 -8.75 4.03
CA LEU A 59 5.84 -9.95 3.26
C LEU A 59 6.28 -11.12 4.15
N ASN A 60 6.18 -10.97 5.47
CA ASN A 60 6.38 -12.09 6.38
C ASN A 60 5.06 -12.89 6.51
N PRO A 61 5.02 -14.16 6.09
CA PRO A 61 3.80 -14.98 6.17
C PRO A 61 3.32 -15.21 7.61
N SER A 62 4.18 -15.06 8.61
CA SER A 62 3.84 -15.18 10.03
C SER A 62 3.29 -13.89 10.66
N ILE A 63 3.15 -12.79 9.92
CA ILE A 63 2.70 -11.50 10.47
C ILE A 63 1.30 -11.60 11.12
N MET A 64 0.40 -12.36 10.49
CA MET A 64 -0.96 -12.60 11.00
C MET A 64 -0.94 -13.33 12.35
N GLN A 65 -0.08 -14.35 12.48
CA GLN A 65 0.06 -15.13 13.71
C GLN A 65 0.63 -14.27 14.84
N LYS A 66 1.66 -13.46 14.55
CA LYS A 66 2.24 -12.53 15.53
C LYS A 66 1.23 -11.49 16.02
N LYS A 67 0.40 -10.95 15.12
CA LYS A 67 -0.68 -10.00 15.50
C LYS A 67 -1.70 -10.66 16.43
N ALA A 68 -2.13 -11.87 16.12
CA ALA A 68 -3.08 -12.61 16.95
C ALA A 68 -2.51 -12.93 18.35
N GLN A 69 -1.22 -13.29 18.42
CA GLN A 69 -0.54 -13.50 19.69
C GLN A 69 -0.45 -12.21 20.52
N LEU A 70 -0.02 -11.11 19.90
CA LEU A 70 0.08 -9.80 20.54
C LEU A 70 -1.27 -9.34 21.12
N GLU A 71 -2.35 -9.53 20.37
CA GLU A 71 -3.70 -9.18 20.83
C GLU A 71 -4.12 -10.00 22.07
N ARG A 72 -3.78 -11.29 22.10
CA ARG A 72 -4.06 -12.16 23.24
C ARG A 72 -3.28 -11.72 24.48
N GLU A 73 -1.99 -11.46 24.33
CA GLU A 73 -1.13 -10.98 25.41
C GLU A 73 -1.61 -9.63 25.95
N TRP A 74 -2.01 -8.73 25.05
CA TRP A 74 -2.60 -7.44 25.42
C TRP A 74 -3.86 -7.61 26.27
N LYS A 75 -4.80 -8.48 25.86
CA LYS A 75 -6.03 -8.77 26.61
C LYS A 75 -5.74 -9.34 28.00
N VAL A 76 -4.78 -10.26 28.11
CA VAL A 76 -4.38 -10.83 29.41
C VAL A 76 -3.77 -9.76 30.32
N ASN A 77 -2.92 -8.88 29.78
CA ASN A 77 -2.33 -7.80 30.56
C ASN A 77 -3.37 -6.79 31.04
N GLN A 78 -4.33 -6.43 30.19
CA GLN A 78 -5.46 -5.57 30.56
C GLN A 78 -6.28 -6.17 31.71
N GLU A 79 -6.60 -7.47 31.65
CA GLU A 79 -7.31 -8.13 32.74
C GLU A 79 -6.49 -8.18 34.04
N ARG A 80 -5.16 -8.37 33.94
CA ARG A 80 -4.26 -8.32 35.10
C ARG A 80 -4.24 -6.94 35.74
N ILE A 81 -4.16 -5.88 34.93
CA ILE A 81 -4.22 -4.48 35.38
C ILE A 81 -5.58 -4.20 36.04
N ARG A 82 -6.69 -4.64 35.42
CA ARG A 82 -8.04 -4.48 35.96
C ARG A 82 -8.19 -5.13 37.34
N ARG A 83 -7.67 -6.35 37.52
CA ARG A 83 -7.72 -7.07 38.81
C ARG A 83 -6.83 -6.47 39.90
N GLN A 84 -5.84 -5.66 39.53
CA GLN A 84 -4.94 -4.98 40.46
C GLN A 84 -5.42 -3.58 40.85
N GLN A 85 -6.50 -3.07 40.26
CA GLN A 85 -7.20 -1.90 40.77
C GLN A 85 -8.12 -2.35 41.91
N PRO A 86 -7.84 -2.00 43.18
CA PRO A 86 -8.81 -2.17 44.24
C PRO A 86 -10.00 -1.24 43.98
N GLU A 87 -11.20 -1.79 43.99
CA GLU A 87 -12.47 -1.06 44.05
C GLU A 87 -12.47 -0.18 45.31
N THR A 88 -11.93 1.04 45.23
CA THR A 88 -12.19 2.05 46.25
C THR A 88 -13.55 2.66 46.00
N SER A 89 -14.59 2.08 46.60
CA SER A 89 -15.85 2.78 46.89
C SER A 89 -16.61 2.13 48.06
N GLN A 90 -16.23 2.62 49.24
CA GLN A 90 -17.04 2.92 50.44
C GLN A 90 -17.92 1.83 51.06
N ALA A 91 -17.38 1.34 52.18
CA ALA A 91 -18.06 0.74 53.31
C ALA A 91 -19.31 1.53 53.74
N GLY A 92 -20.43 0.82 53.87
CA GLY A 92 -21.55 1.26 54.69
C GLY A 92 -21.08 1.40 56.14
N ALA A 93 -21.07 2.62 56.65
CA ALA A 93 -20.85 2.90 58.05
C ALA A 93 -22.08 2.45 58.84
N SER A 94 -21.99 1.26 59.44
CA SER A 94 -22.85 0.85 60.55
C SER A 94 -22.39 1.58 61.80
N PHE A 95 -23.22 2.46 62.35
CA PHE A 95 -23.00 3.08 63.66
C PHE A 95 -23.56 2.17 64.77
N PRO A 96 -22.82 1.93 65.87
CA PRO A 96 -23.36 1.24 67.03
C PRO A 96 -23.95 2.25 68.02
N SER A 97 -25.18 2.03 68.46
CA SER A 97 -25.57 2.03 69.88
C SER A 97 -27.01 1.56 70.06
#